data_AF-A0A381WXF9-F1
#
_entry.id   AF-A0A381WXF9-F1
#
_cell.length_a   1.000
_cell.length_b   1.000
_cell.length_c   1.000
_cell.angle_alpha   90.00
_cell.angle_beta   90.00
_cell.angle_gamma   90.00
#
_symmetry.space_group_name_H-M   'P 1'
#
loop_
_entity.id
_entity.type
_entity.pdbx_description
1 polymer ?
#
loop_
_entity_poly.entity_id
_entity_poly.type
_entity_poly.pdbx_seq_one_letter_code
_entity_poly.pdbx_strand_id
1 'polypeptide(L)'
;NGEKMSKSLGNVKSVRHVFENWGPNIIRLFCLSGHYTKPIDYSEKFLKENITKLRQIESCYYELRLAEGIGGENIAKKLVSECRNDFDSALNDDLNTPLALTVFYRLIKEVNSMAAEEKITQTISSIILPEFERMTDMLGIQILKVSDVEKNEINQLIAKRDEYREQKNFEQADRIRDQIMEKNIIFIDHKNSTRWIKQEKIKAN
;
A
#
# COMPACT_ATOMS: atom_id res chain seq x y z
N ASN A 1 -1.76 -21.73 -17.27
CA ASN A 1 -1.70 -22.78 -18.30
C ASN A 1 -1.62 -22.24 -19.73
N GLY A 2 -1.41 -20.93 -19.97
CA GLY A 2 -1.26 -20.39 -21.33
C GLY A 2 -2.50 -20.54 -22.25
N GLU A 3 -3.58 -21.12 -21.73
CA GLU A 3 -4.84 -21.23 -22.45
C GLU A 3 -5.54 -19.89 -22.45
N LYS A 4 -5.87 -19.43 -23.66
CA LYS A 4 -6.70 -18.25 -23.88
C LYS A 4 -7.98 -18.39 -23.05
N MET A 5 -8.29 -17.37 -22.23
CA MET A 5 -9.60 -17.29 -21.58
C MET A 5 -10.67 -17.19 -22.67
N SER A 6 -11.55 -18.20 -22.76
CA SER A 6 -12.63 -18.23 -23.74
C SER A 6 -13.88 -18.85 -23.15
N LYS A 7 -15.04 -18.29 -23.49
CA LYS A 7 -16.33 -18.80 -23.01
C LYS A 7 -16.52 -20.28 -23.37
N SER A 8 -15.94 -20.71 -24.51
CA SER A 8 -15.93 -22.10 -24.98
C SER A 8 -15.07 -23.05 -24.13
N LEU A 9 -14.04 -22.57 -23.44
CA LEU A 9 -13.18 -23.38 -22.56
C LEU A 9 -13.68 -23.39 -21.10
N GLY A 10 -14.75 -22.67 -20.77
CA GLY A 10 -15.29 -22.57 -19.41
C GLY A 10 -14.36 -21.89 -18.38
N ASN A 11 -13.22 -21.37 -18.82
CA ASN A 11 -12.15 -20.80 -17.99
C ASN A 11 -12.22 -19.26 -17.85
N VAL A 12 -13.33 -18.64 -18.27
CA VAL A 12 -13.52 -17.18 -18.15
C VAL A 12 -13.98 -16.84 -16.75
N LYS A 13 -13.15 -16.11 -16.01
CA LYS A 13 -13.58 -15.43 -14.78
C LYS A 13 -14.26 -14.13 -15.14
N SER A 14 -15.45 -13.88 -14.57
CA SER A 14 -16.11 -12.59 -14.76
C SER A 14 -15.36 -11.51 -14.00
N VAL A 15 -15.33 -10.30 -14.56
CA VAL A 15 -14.77 -9.11 -13.92
C VAL A 15 -15.34 -8.94 -12.49
N ARG A 16 -16.65 -9.16 -12.35
CA ARG A 16 -17.35 -9.15 -11.06
C ARG A 16 -16.77 -10.15 -10.05
N HIS A 17 -16.52 -11.40 -10.46
CA HIS A 17 -15.92 -12.40 -9.60
C HIS A 17 -14.53 -11.99 -9.13
N VAL A 18 -13.71 -11.38 -10.00
CA VAL A 18 -12.37 -10.94 -9.61
C VAL A 18 -12.46 -9.76 -8.64
N PHE A 19 -13.33 -8.78 -8.89
CA PHE A 19 -13.53 -7.64 -7.99
C PHE A 19 -14.03 -8.07 -6.62
N GLU A 20 -15.01 -8.98 -6.56
CA GLU A 20 -15.60 -9.44 -5.30
C GLU A 20 -14.61 -10.23 -4.42
N ASN A 21 -13.63 -10.91 -5.02
CA ASN A 21 -12.66 -11.74 -4.30
C ASN A 21 -11.34 -11.02 -4.01
N TRP A 22 -10.81 -10.28 -4.99
CA TRP A 22 -9.47 -9.71 -4.96
C TRP A 22 -9.44 -8.20 -4.75
N GLY A 23 -10.54 -7.50 -5.05
CA GLY A 23 -10.61 -6.05 -4.94
C GLY A 23 -10.02 -5.29 -6.16
N PRO A 24 -10.37 -4.00 -6.31
CA PRO A 24 -9.98 -3.18 -7.45
C PRO A 24 -8.47 -3.04 -7.65
N ASN A 25 -7.71 -2.83 -6.58
CA ASN A 25 -6.28 -2.55 -6.70
C ASN A 25 -5.50 -3.78 -7.15
N ILE A 26 -5.88 -4.98 -6.70
CA ILE A 26 -5.20 -6.22 -7.13
C ILE A 26 -5.36 -6.45 -8.63
N ILE A 27 -6.56 -6.19 -9.16
CA ILE A 27 -6.83 -6.23 -10.61
C ILE A 27 -6.02 -5.17 -11.33
N ARG A 28 -5.98 -3.95 -10.80
CA ARG A 28 -5.22 -2.85 -11.39
C ARG A 28 -3.73 -3.19 -11.50
N LEU A 29 -3.13 -3.68 -10.40
CA LEU A 29 -1.74 -4.15 -10.37
C LEU A 29 -1.49 -5.30 -11.35
N PHE A 30 -2.45 -6.21 -11.49
CA PHE A 30 -2.39 -7.27 -12.50
C PHE A 30 -2.34 -6.69 -13.92
N CYS A 31 -3.25 -5.79 -14.29
CA CYS A 31 -3.25 -5.17 -15.60
C CYS A 31 -1.97 -4.36 -15.90
N LEU A 32 -1.42 -3.69 -14.89
CA LEU A 32 -0.19 -2.88 -15.05
C LEU A 32 1.08 -3.72 -15.17
N SER A 33 1.04 -4.99 -14.77
CA SER A 33 2.20 -5.89 -14.77
C SER A 33 2.61 -6.40 -16.14
N GLY A 34 1.75 -6.24 -17.15
CA GLY A 34 2.04 -6.58 -18.54
C GLY A 34 2.01 -5.34 -19.43
N HIS A 35 2.78 -5.37 -20.52
CA HIS A 35 2.70 -4.33 -21.53
C HIS A 35 1.33 -4.37 -22.23
N TYR A 36 0.72 -3.22 -22.50
CA TYR A 36 -0.65 -3.16 -23.05
C TYR A 36 -0.79 -3.86 -24.41
N THR A 37 0.30 -3.99 -25.17
CA THR A 37 0.37 -4.67 -26.47
C THR A 37 0.49 -6.19 -26.37
N LYS A 38 0.73 -6.73 -25.17
CA LYS A 38 0.95 -8.17 -24.95
C LYS A 38 -0.23 -8.80 -24.22
N PRO A 39 -0.58 -10.05 -24.54
CA PRO A 39 -1.56 -10.78 -23.74
C PRO A 39 -1.01 -10.97 -22.32
N ILE A 40 -1.88 -10.81 -21.33
CA ILE A 40 -1.57 -11.08 -19.92
C ILE A 40 -2.27 -12.37 -19.52
N ASP A 41 -1.48 -13.35 -19.09
CA ASP A 41 -2.02 -14.61 -18.60
C ASP A 41 -2.60 -14.43 -17.19
N TYR A 42 -3.90 -14.66 -17.06
CA TYR A 42 -4.56 -14.67 -15.76
C TYR A 42 -4.02 -15.81 -14.90
N SER A 43 -3.61 -15.47 -13.68
CA SER A 43 -3.08 -16.41 -12.71
C SER A 43 -3.49 -16.01 -11.30
N GLU A 44 -4.29 -16.83 -10.62
CA GLU A 44 -4.67 -16.58 -9.22
C GLU A 44 -3.45 -16.54 -8.30
N LYS A 45 -2.39 -17.28 -8.62
CA LYS A 45 -1.10 -17.19 -7.92
C LYS A 45 -0.53 -15.77 -8.01
N PHE A 46 -0.57 -15.16 -9.19
CA PHE A 46 -0.05 -13.81 -9.38
C PHE A 46 -0.93 -12.75 -8.69
N LEU A 47 -2.25 -12.94 -8.66
CA LEU A 47 -3.14 -12.08 -7.89
C LEU A 47 -2.84 -12.16 -6.39
N LYS A 48 -2.55 -13.36 -5.88
CA LYS A 48 -2.13 -13.55 -4.48
C LYS A 48 -0.81 -12.87 -4.16
N GLU A 49 0.17 -12.93 -5.06
CA GLU A 49 1.44 -12.20 -4.90
C GLU A 49 1.24 -10.67 -4.89
N ASN A 50 0.26 -10.17 -5.64
CA ASN A 50 -0.08 -8.74 -5.64
C ASN A 50 -0.73 -8.27 -4.32
N ILE A 51 -1.26 -9.16 -3.48
CA ILE A 51 -1.72 -8.80 -2.13
C ILE A 51 -0.56 -8.22 -1.36
N THR A 52 0.57 -8.93 -1.29
CA THR A 52 1.77 -8.45 -0.57
C THR A 52 2.23 -7.10 -1.09
N LYS A 53 2.21 -6.90 -2.42
CA LYS A 53 2.57 -5.61 -3.03
C LYS A 53 1.61 -4.50 -2.62
N LEU A 54 0.30 -4.75 -2.63
CA LEU A 54 -0.69 -3.79 -2.15
C LEU A 54 -0.47 -3.42 -0.68
N ARG A 55 -0.19 -4.41 0.18
CA ARG A 55 0.12 -4.16 1.60
C ARG A 55 1.35 -3.29 1.78
N GLN A 56 2.39 -3.47 0.95
CA GLN A 56 3.57 -2.62 0.95
C GLN A 56 3.27 -1.19 0.50
N ILE A 57 2.39 -1.01 -0.51
CA ILE A 57 1.94 0.30 -0.97
C ILE A 57 1.16 1.02 0.14
N GLU A 58 0.19 0.34 0.76
CA GLU A 58 -0.61 0.88 1.87
C GLU A 58 0.29 1.26 3.06
N SER A 59 1.25 0.40 3.41
CA SER A 59 2.24 0.68 4.44
C SER A 59 3.03 1.94 4.12
N CYS A 60 3.58 2.06 2.91
CA CYS A 60 4.34 3.24 2.50
C CYS A 60 3.53 4.53 2.67
N TYR A 61 2.26 4.54 2.25
CA TYR A 61 1.39 5.70 2.44
C TYR A 61 1.22 6.07 3.92
N TYR A 62 0.90 5.10 4.78
CA TYR A 62 0.65 5.36 6.19
C TYR A 62 1.93 5.71 6.96
N GLU A 63 3.07 5.11 6.63
CA GLU A 63 4.37 5.50 7.19
C GLU A 63 4.69 6.97 6.87
N LEU A 64 4.49 7.40 5.62
CA LEU A 64 4.64 8.81 5.26
C LEU A 64 3.62 9.67 6.01
N ARG A 65 2.36 9.26 6.04
CA ARG A 65 1.26 10.07 6.63
C ARG A 65 1.37 10.25 8.15
N LEU A 66 1.96 9.28 8.83
CA LEU A 66 2.14 9.22 10.27
C LEU A 66 3.56 9.60 10.71
N ALA A 67 4.45 9.96 9.78
CA ALA A 67 5.82 10.34 10.10
C ALA A 67 5.86 11.63 10.93
N GLU A 68 6.78 11.65 11.89
CA GLU A 68 7.01 12.75 12.83
C GLU A 68 8.50 13.10 12.86
N GLY A 69 8.86 14.26 13.42
CA GLY A 69 10.26 14.69 13.52
C GLY A 69 10.81 15.33 12.25
N ILE A 70 12.10 15.68 12.31
CA ILE A 70 12.76 16.54 11.32
C ILE A 70 14.05 15.91 10.77
N GLY A 71 14.41 16.25 9.54
CA GLY A 71 15.68 15.85 8.90
C GLY A 71 15.50 14.92 7.71
N GLY A 72 16.60 14.58 7.03
CA GLY A 72 16.59 13.68 5.87
C GLY A 72 16.18 14.32 4.53
N GLU A 73 16.09 15.64 4.46
CA GLU A 73 15.67 16.38 3.26
C GLU A 73 16.47 16.02 1.99
N ASN A 74 17.81 15.98 2.08
CA ASN A 74 18.66 15.67 0.93
C ASN A 74 18.45 14.23 0.43
N ILE A 75 18.22 13.28 1.34
CA ILE A 75 17.93 11.89 1.01
C ILE A 75 16.58 11.80 0.27
N ALA A 76 15.55 12.47 0.81
CA ALA A 76 14.23 12.50 0.20
C ALA A 76 14.23 13.14 -1.20
N LYS A 77 14.88 14.31 -1.36
CA LYS A 77 14.97 15.00 -2.66
C LYS A 77 15.69 14.16 -3.70
N LYS A 78 16.80 13.51 -3.32
CA LYS A 78 17.55 12.63 -4.21
C LYS A 78 16.68 11.46 -4.68
N LEU A 79 16.05 10.76 -3.73
CA LEU A 79 15.19 9.61 -4.01
C LEU A 79 14.01 9.97 -4.94
N VAL A 80 13.33 11.10 -4.67
CA VAL A 80 12.24 11.60 -5.51
C VAL A 80 12.72 11.95 -6.91
N SER A 81 13.84 12.67 -7.04
CA SER A 81 14.40 13.03 -8.35
C SER A 81 14.72 11.80 -9.20
N GLU A 82 15.41 10.82 -8.62
CA GLU A 82 15.77 9.57 -9.31
C GLU A 82 14.53 8.75 -9.70
N CYS A 83 13.59 8.56 -8.77
CA CYS A 83 12.38 7.80 -9.06
C CYS A 83 11.45 8.51 -10.04
N ARG A 84 11.32 9.84 -9.97
CA ARG A 84 10.50 10.60 -10.92
C ARG A 84 11.04 10.46 -12.35
N ASN A 85 12.35 10.69 -12.54
CA ASN A 85 12.96 10.62 -13.87
C ASN A 85 12.84 9.24 -14.49
N ASP A 86 13.10 8.17 -13.71
CA ASP A 86 12.99 6.80 -14.20
C ASP A 86 11.53 6.40 -14.48
N PHE A 87 10.60 6.84 -13.63
CA PHE A 87 9.17 6.55 -13.80
C PHE A 87 8.59 7.24 -15.04
N ASP A 88 8.90 8.53 -15.22
CA ASP A 88 8.44 9.30 -16.38
C ASP A 88 9.08 8.77 -17.67
N SER A 89 10.37 8.39 -17.63
CA SER A 89 11.04 7.76 -18.78
C SER A 89 10.38 6.43 -19.16
N ALA A 90 10.02 5.61 -18.18
CA ALA A 90 9.31 4.36 -18.42
C ALA A 90 7.94 4.57 -19.07
N LEU A 91 7.17 5.57 -18.63
CA LEU A 91 5.87 5.86 -19.24
C LEU A 91 5.97 6.52 -20.62
N ASN A 92 7.02 7.32 -20.86
CA ASN A 92 7.29 7.92 -22.17
C ASN A 92 7.79 6.90 -23.20
N ASP A 93 8.37 5.78 -22.75
CA ASP A 93 8.70 4.63 -23.60
C ASP A 93 7.46 3.74 -23.79
N ASP A 94 6.59 4.12 -24.73
CA ASP A 94 5.39 3.36 -25.12
C ASP A 94 4.52 2.89 -23.94
N LEU A 95 4.29 3.76 -22.94
CA LEU A 95 3.50 3.44 -21.74
C LEU A 95 3.94 2.14 -21.06
N ASN A 96 5.25 1.95 -20.87
CA ASN A 96 5.82 0.76 -20.24
C ASN A 96 5.52 0.71 -18.73
N THR A 97 4.27 0.39 -18.39
CA THR A 97 3.78 0.27 -17.01
C THR A 97 4.48 -0.80 -16.18
N PRO A 98 4.96 -1.94 -16.74
CA PRO A 98 5.77 -2.88 -15.96
C PRO A 98 7.06 -2.26 -15.43
N LEU A 99 7.73 -1.45 -16.26
CA LEU A 99 8.94 -0.73 -15.84
C LEU A 99 8.59 0.39 -14.85
N ALA A 100 7.53 1.15 -15.10
CA ALA A 100 7.06 2.18 -14.18
C ALA A 100 6.70 1.60 -12.79
N LEU A 101 6.05 0.43 -12.75
CA LEU A 101 5.78 -0.30 -11.51
C LEU A 101 7.07 -0.69 -10.77
N THR A 102 8.10 -1.11 -11.51
CA THR A 102 9.40 -1.45 -10.91
C THR A 102 10.01 -0.25 -10.20
N VAL A 103 9.95 0.93 -10.81
CA VAL A 103 10.41 2.19 -10.21
C VAL A 103 9.56 2.57 -9.00
N PHE A 104 8.23 2.44 -9.10
CA PHE A 104 7.32 2.72 -8.00
C PHE A 104 7.59 1.80 -6.79
N TYR A 105 7.81 0.50 -7.01
CA TYR A 105 8.18 -0.42 -5.94
C TYR A 105 9.54 -0.14 -5.32
N ARG A 106 10.49 0.43 -6.08
CA ARG A 106 11.75 0.93 -5.52
C ARG A 106 11.50 2.06 -4.53
N LEU A 107 10.69 3.06 -4.88
CA LEU A 107 10.30 4.14 -3.96
C LEU A 107 9.68 3.59 -2.67
N ILE A 108 8.71 2.68 -2.81
CA ILE A 108 8.01 2.02 -1.69
C ILE A 108 8.99 1.28 -0.78
N LYS A 109 9.93 0.52 -1.38
CA LYS A 109 10.91 -0.25 -0.63
C LYS A 109 11.82 0.65 0.21
N GLU A 110 12.32 1.74 -0.37
CA GLU A 110 13.17 2.69 0.34
C GLU A 110 12.43 3.36 1.50
N VAL A 111 11.18 3.79 1.29
CA VAL A 111 10.34 4.37 2.36
C VAL A 111 10.09 3.37 3.48
N ASN A 112 9.67 2.14 3.16
CA ASN A 112 9.40 1.13 4.17
C ASN A 112 10.68 0.71 4.92
N SER A 113 11.85 0.72 4.27
CA SER A 113 13.14 0.49 4.94
C SER A 113 13.48 1.63 5.90
N MET A 114 13.30 2.89 5.48
CA MET A 114 13.51 4.04 6.37
C MET A 114 12.56 4.00 7.57
N ALA A 115 11.31 3.60 7.37
CA ALA A 115 10.34 3.45 8.46
C ALA A 115 10.76 2.37 9.46
N ALA A 116 11.13 1.18 8.99
CA ALA A 116 11.61 0.08 9.84
C ALA A 116 12.88 0.44 10.64
N GLU A 117 13.72 1.32 10.08
CA GLU A 117 14.92 1.86 10.73
C GLU A 117 14.66 3.08 11.63
N GLU A 118 13.39 3.50 11.79
CA GLU A 118 12.98 4.69 12.55
C GLU A 118 13.64 5.99 12.01
N LYS A 119 13.86 6.04 10.70
CA LYS A 119 14.48 7.18 9.98
C LYS A 119 13.46 8.00 9.18
N ILE A 120 12.21 7.56 9.07
CA ILE A 120 11.17 8.32 8.39
C ILE A 120 10.78 9.53 9.24
N THR A 121 10.80 10.73 8.63
CA THR A 121 10.50 12.00 9.31
C THR A 121 9.37 12.74 8.61
N GLN A 122 8.76 13.71 9.28
CA GLN A 122 7.79 14.60 8.65
C GLN A 122 8.40 15.38 7.48
N THR A 123 9.69 15.75 7.58
CA THR A 123 10.43 16.40 6.49
C THR A 123 10.61 15.49 5.28
N ILE A 124 10.93 14.21 5.47
CA ILE A 124 10.99 13.23 4.37
C ILE A 124 9.59 13.06 3.76
N SER A 125 8.57 12.93 4.61
CA SER A 125 7.18 12.75 4.20
C SER A 125 6.68 13.88 3.31
N SER A 126 6.93 15.15 3.69
CA SER A 126 6.47 16.31 2.91
C SER A 126 7.07 16.38 1.50
N ILE A 127 8.18 15.68 1.25
CA ILE A 127 8.87 15.63 -0.04
C ILE A 127 8.43 14.40 -0.85
N ILE A 128 8.36 13.22 -0.21
CA ILE A 128 8.06 11.95 -0.90
C ILE A 128 6.56 11.76 -1.13
N LEU A 129 5.71 12.13 -0.17
CA LEU A 129 4.26 11.86 -0.26
C LEU A 129 3.61 12.45 -1.51
N PRO A 130 3.91 13.70 -1.95
CA PRO A 130 3.36 14.23 -3.20
C PRO A 130 3.75 13.42 -4.43
N GLU A 131 4.98 12.90 -4.48
CA GLU A 131 5.42 12.06 -5.60
C GLU A 131 4.78 10.66 -5.54
N PHE A 132 4.65 10.08 -4.36
CA PHE A 132 3.92 8.83 -4.16
C PHE A 132 2.46 8.97 -4.61
N GLU A 133 1.79 10.07 -4.24
CA GLU A 133 0.41 10.36 -4.66
C GLU A 133 0.31 10.58 -6.17
N ARG A 134 1.29 11.27 -6.78
CA ARG A 134 1.36 11.41 -8.25
C ARG A 134 1.48 10.06 -8.95
N MET A 135 2.39 9.19 -8.50
CA MET A 135 2.61 7.87 -9.09
C MET A 135 1.38 6.98 -8.92
N THR A 136 0.75 6.97 -7.73
CA THR A 136 -0.48 6.20 -7.49
C THR A 136 -1.64 6.68 -8.34
N ASP A 137 -1.80 7.99 -8.53
CA ASP A 137 -2.83 8.56 -9.41
C ASP A 137 -2.62 8.16 -10.88
N MET A 138 -1.40 8.30 -11.40
CA MET A 138 -1.06 7.87 -12.77
C MET A 138 -1.25 6.37 -12.99
N LEU A 139 -0.89 5.55 -12.01
CA LEU A 139 -1.13 4.11 -12.03
C LEU A 139 -2.60 3.76 -11.72
N GLY A 140 -3.44 4.71 -11.29
CA GLY A 140 -4.82 4.46 -10.87
C GLY A 140 -4.95 3.50 -9.69
N ILE A 141 -3.99 3.51 -8.77
CA ILE A 141 -4.02 2.75 -7.51
C ILE A 141 -4.66 3.62 -6.44
N GLN A 142 -5.72 3.11 -5.81
CA GLN A 142 -6.54 3.88 -4.85
C GLN A 142 -6.20 3.47 -3.42
N ILE A 143 -5.67 4.39 -2.61
CA ILE A 143 -5.38 4.10 -1.20
C ILE A 143 -6.57 4.49 -0.32
N LEU A 144 -6.97 3.62 0.61
CA LEU A 144 -7.97 3.94 1.63
C LEU A 144 -7.39 4.95 2.62
N LYS A 145 -7.68 6.23 2.39
CA LYS A 145 -7.27 7.33 3.27
C LYS A 145 -8.27 7.49 4.42
N VAL A 146 -7.76 7.88 5.58
CA VAL A 146 -8.55 8.32 6.73
C VAL A 146 -8.55 9.84 6.80
N SER A 147 -9.65 10.43 7.26
CA SER A 147 -9.69 11.86 7.55
C SER A 147 -8.82 12.19 8.78
N ASP A 148 -8.47 13.46 8.99
CA ASP A 148 -7.77 13.86 10.23
C ASP A 148 -8.63 13.61 11.48
N VAL A 149 -9.97 13.69 11.36
CA VAL A 149 -10.89 13.33 12.43
C VAL A 149 -10.80 11.84 12.76
N GLU A 150 -10.90 10.98 11.74
CA GLU A 150 -10.79 9.52 11.91
C GLU A 150 -9.40 9.13 12.43
N LYS A 151 -8.33 9.78 11.94
CA LYS A 151 -6.96 9.61 12.45
C LYS A 151 -6.88 9.86 13.96
N ASN A 152 -7.48 10.96 14.42
CA ASN A 152 -7.49 11.34 15.84
C ASN A 152 -8.30 10.34 16.69
N GLU A 153 -9.45 9.90 16.21
CA GLU A 153 -10.25 8.86 16.86
C GLU A 153 -9.46 7.55 17.01
N ILE A 154 -8.77 7.12 15.95
CA ILE A 154 -7.92 5.91 15.98
C ILE A 154 -6.80 6.07 17.00
N ASN A 155 -6.11 7.22 17.01
CA ASN A 155 -5.05 7.49 17.99
C ASN A 155 -5.58 7.49 19.44
N GLN A 156 -6.78 7.99 19.69
CA GLN A 156 -7.42 7.94 21.01
C GLN A 156 -7.75 6.50 21.43
N LEU A 157 -8.28 5.68 20.53
CA LEU A 157 -8.52 4.25 20.80
C LEU A 157 -7.21 3.53 21.13
N ILE A 158 -6.14 3.80 20.39
CA ILE A 158 -4.81 3.22 20.65
C ILE A 158 -4.30 3.62 22.03
N ALA A 159 -4.36 4.91 22.38
CA ALA A 159 -3.95 5.38 23.70
C ALA A 159 -4.76 4.72 24.82
N LYS A 160 -6.08 4.56 24.63
CA LYS A 160 -6.95 3.90 25.61
C LYS A 160 -6.64 2.41 25.75
N ARG A 161 -6.34 1.73 24.63
CA ARG A 161 -5.87 0.33 24.64
C ARG A 161 -4.59 0.19 25.44
N ASP A 162 -3.63 1.09 25.25
CA ASP A 162 -2.33 1.03 25.91
C ASP A 162 -2.46 1.29 27.42
N GLU A 163 -3.32 2.23 27.82
CA GLU A 163 -3.69 2.45 29.23
C GLU A 163 -4.26 1.17 29.88
N TYR A 164 -5.17 0.46 29.21
CA TYR A 164 -5.70 -0.81 29.72
C TYR A 164 -4.63 -1.90 29.82
N ARG A 165 -3.67 -1.94 28.89
CA ARG A 165 -2.54 -2.88 28.96
C ARG A 165 -1.62 -2.58 30.15
N GLU A 166 -1.34 -1.31 30.42
CA GLU A 166 -0.56 -0.88 31.59
C GLU A 166 -1.26 -1.26 32.91
N GLN A 167 -2.59 -1.11 32.95
CA GLN A 167 -3.43 -1.52 34.07
C GLN A 167 -3.64 -3.05 34.15
N LYS A 168 -3.05 -3.84 33.23
CA LYS A 168 -3.23 -5.29 33.10
C LYS A 168 -4.69 -5.72 32.86
N ASN A 169 -5.53 -4.83 32.36
CA ASN A 169 -6.89 -5.10 31.95
C ASN A 169 -6.94 -5.58 30.49
N PHE A 170 -6.49 -6.81 30.26
CA PHE A 170 -6.35 -7.38 28.91
C PHE A 170 -7.69 -7.52 28.18
N GLU A 171 -8.78 -7.79 28.89
CA GLU A 171 -10.11 -7.93 28.29
C GLU A 171 -10.57 -6.64 27.61
N GLN A 172 -10.41 -5.48 28.27
CA GLN A 172 -10.78 -4.20 27.67
C GLN A 172 -9.82 -3.79 26.55
N ALA A 173 -8.52 -4.10 26.69
CA ALA A 173 -7.55 -3.87 25.62
C ALA A 173 -7.87 -4.69 24.35
N ASP A 174 -8.29 -5.94 24.51
CA ASP A 174 -8.68 -6.81 23.40
C ASP A 174 -9.97 -6.32 22.73
N ARG A 175 -10.97 -5.87 23.51
CA ARG A 175 -12.19 -5.25 22.95
C ARG A 175 -11.87 -4.03 22.07
N ILE A 176 -10.94 -3.18 22.48
CA ILE A 176 -10.52 -2.03 21.66
C ILE A 176 -9.75 -2.50 20.42
N ARG A 177 -8.90 -3.53 20.54
CA ARG A 177 -8.21 -4.11 19.38
C ARG A 177 -9.22 -4.60 18.34
N ASP A 178 -10.28 -5.29 18.77
CA ASP A 178 -11.32 -5.79 17.86
C ASP A 178 -12.06 -4.64 17.17
N GLN A 179 -12.42 -3.58 17.89
CA GLN A 179 -13.02 -2.36 17.31
C GLN A 179 -12.14 -1.71 16.24
N ILE A 180 -10.82 -1.71 16.45
CA ILE A 180 -9.86 -1.17 15.48
C ILE A 180 -9.77 -2.09 14.25
N MET A 181 -9.74 -3.41 14.45
CA MET A 181 -9.73 -4.39 13.36
C MET A 181 -11.01 -4.33 12.51
N GLU A 182 -12.17 -4.08 13.10
CA GLU A 182 -13.44 -3.90 12.39
C GLU A 182 -13.41 -2.71 11.40
N LYS A 183 -12.57 -1.70 11.68
CA LYS A 183 -12.32 -0.56 10.78
C LYS A 183 -11.31 -0.87 9.66
N ASN A 184 -10.88 -2.13 9.53
CA ASN A 184 -9.80 -2.61 8.67
C ASN A 184 -8.45 -1.95 8.98
N ILE A 185 -8.22 -1.64 10.26
CA ILE A 185 -6.96 -1.08 10.72
C ILE A 185 -6.13 -2.20 11.33
N ILE A 186 -4.89 -2.30 10.89
CA ILE A 186 -3.89 -3.20 11.45
C ILE A 186 -2.80 -2.41 12.15
N PHE A 187 -2.08 -3.08 13.05
CA PHE A 187 -0.88 -2.55 13.68
C PHE A 187 0.36 -3.08 12.98
N ILE A 188 1.36 -2.21 12.81
CA ILE A 188 2.73 -2.58 12.46
C ILE A 188 3.62 -2.19 13.62
N ASP A 189 4.35 -3.17 14.14
CA ASP A 189 5.34 -2.95 15.17
C ASP A 189 6.70 -2.68 14.53
N HIS A 190 7.25 -1.51 14.82
CA HIS A 190 8.63 -1.15 14.56
C HIS A 190 9.45 -1.33 15.84
N LYS A 191 10.75 -1.02 15.75
CA LYS A 191 11.69 -1.23 16.85
C LYS A 191 11.30 -0.49 18.12
N ASN A 192 10.82 0.75 17.99
CA ASN A 192 10.52 1.63 19.13
C ASN A 192 9.09 2.17 19.11
N SER A 193 8.31 1.88 18.06
CA SER A 193 6.98 2.45 17.87
C SER A 193 6.02 1.43 17.28
N THR A 194 4.73 1.59 17.56
CA THR A 194 3.66 0.89 16.84
C THR A 194 2.96 1.88 15.94
N ARG A 195 2.92 1.60 14.64
CA ARG A 195 2.15 2.34 13.63
C ARG A 195 0.87 1.60 13.30
N TRP A 196 -0.05 2.29 12.64
CA TRP A 196 -1.29 1.69 12.18
C TRP A 196 -1.56 2.00 10.72
N ILE A 197 -2.22 1.07 10.04
CA ILE A 197 -2.49 1.13 8.60
C ILE A 197 -3.94 0.73 8.37
N LYS A 198 -4.66 1.50 7.57
CA LYS A 198 -5.95 1.07 7.03
C LYS A 198 -5.74 0.30 5.74
N GLN A 199 -6.27 -0.91 5.67
CA GLN A 199 -6.07 -1.84 4.56
C GLN A 199 -7.35 -2.07 3.76
N GLU A 200 -7.20 -2.21 2.45
CA GLU A 200 -8.26 -2.71 1.58
C GLU A 200 -8.63 -4.13 2.00
N LYS A 201 -9.92 -4.37 2.19
CA LYS A 201 -10.43 -5.70 2.54
C LYS A 201 -10.43 -6.60 1.30
N ILE A 202 -9.66 -7.68 1.36
CA ILE A 202 -9.57 -8.71 0.31
C ILE A 202 -10.22 -9.98 0.85
N LYS A 203 -11.13 -10.60 0.10
CA LYS A 203 -11.84 -11.81 0.55
C LYS A 203 -11.07 -13.09 0.28
N ALA A 204 -10.24 -13.10 -0.76
CA ALA A 204 -9.43 -14.26 -1.11
C ALA A 204 -8.33 -14.49 -0.06
N ASN A 205 -8.27 -15.72 0.49
CA ASN A 205 -7.28 -16.16 1.48
C ASN A 205 -6.05 -16.84 0.84
#